data_AF-A0A7S1ZPR0-F1
#
_entry.id   AF-A0A7S1ZPR0-F1
#
_cell.length_a   1.000
_cell.length_b   1.000
_cell.length_c   1.000
_cell.angle_alpha   90.00
_cell.angle_beta   90.00
_cell.angle_gamma   90.00
#
_symmetry.space_group_name_H-M   'P 1'
#
loop_
_entity.id
_entity.type
_entity.pdbx_description
1 polymer ?
#
loop_
_entity_poly.entity_id
_entity_poly.type
_entity_poly.pdbx_seq_one_letter_code
_entity_poly.pdbx_strand_id
1 'polypeptide(L)'
;GGNALFVAQFLQSLWDEELLVYSLECNVWEWDEGASDAKEILDDVGVLMAKKIRQLSIGCQHAIKLLACMGSKCSESILKLFIHEGEENQRGRQNTKKRNINYDSNDQFSMLDFAVDEGLIKKEGQDYIFAHDQIQHAAYLLIPEDERGQLHKHIGHLILKHSPDNRVDDVLFLVADQLNRGTSFIVLEEERLGIAMLNLRAGEKAMSLSTFLISVSYLKAGIDMLPEGHWGKHYDLSLQLYSLYAEAECCIGNFQEVGHAIGVVIKQAKSFENKLRAYATLMKSLAAQNKLQEAIHIGFGVLTRLGVQCTPSPPDKSVMMKDIMEIKMILTKTKDAEVLNFREMEDKNKITAMKFLQILVLYAYL
;
A
#
# COMPACT_ATOMS: atom_id res chain seq x y z
N GLY A 1 1.20 5.00 -31.22
CA GLY A 1 -0.08 5.43 -30.64
C GLY A 1 -0.08 6.94 -30.61
N GLY A 2 -0.89 7.58 -31.45
CA GLY A 2 -0.94 9.05 -31.52
C GLY A 2 -1.85 9.58 -30.42
N ASN A 3 -1.33 10.46 -29.56
CA ASN A 3 -2.11 11.16 -28.55
C ASN A 3 -2.53 12.53 -29.12
N ALA A 4 -3.83 12.78 -29.29
CA ALA A 4 -4.33 14.04 -29.84
C ALA A 4 -3.96 15.26 -28.99
N LEU A 5 -3.83 15.11 -27.67
CA LEU A 5 -3.33 16.16 -26.78
C LEU A 5 -1.88 16.50 -27.09
N PHE A 6 -1.05 15.49 -27.37
CA PHE A 6 0.34 15.71 -27.74
C PHE A 6 0.44 16.45 -29.07
N VAL A 7 -0.34 16.06 -30.08
CA VAL A 7 -0.35 16.75 -31.38
C VAL A 7 -0.76 18.22 -31.20
N ALA A 8 -1.79 18.49 -30.40
CA ALA A 8 -2.21 19.85 -30.10
C ALA A 8 -1.11 20.66 -29.37
N GLN A 9 -0.48 20.07 -28.34
CA GLN A 9 0.58 20.72 -27.56
C GLN A 9 1.87 20.91 -28.36
N PHE A 10 2.19 19.97 -29.25
CA PHE A 10 3.32 20.05 -30.17
C PHE A 10 3.14 21.20 -31.16
N LEU A 11 1.99 21.25 -31.83
CA LEU A 11 1.66 22.34 -32.77
C LEU A 11 1.63 23.70 -32.07
N GLN A 12 1.08 23.77 -30.85
CA GLN A 12 1.11 24.97 -30.01
C GLN A 12 2.56 25.40 -29.71
N SER A 13 3.44 24.46 -29.32
CA SER A 13 4.84 24.79 -29.03
C SER A 13 5.61 25.28 -30.25
N LEU A 14 5.36 24.71 -31.43
CA LEU A 14 5.99 25.17 -32.66
C LEU A 14 5.50 26.57 -33.03
N TRP A 15 4.23 26.88 -32.77
CA TRP A 15 3.67 28.22 -32.98
C TRP A 15 4.28 29.24 -32.01
N ASP A 16 4.34 28.92 -30.71
CA ASP A 16 4.85 29.82 -29.67
C ASP A 16 6.36 30.09 -29.83
N GLU A 17 7.12 29.14 -30.38
CA GLU A 17 8.57 29.28 -30.67
C GLU A 17 8.85 29.87 -32.07
N GLU A 18 7.82 30.33 -32.78
CA GLU A 18 7.89 30.87 -34.15
C GLU A 18 8.49 29.89 -35.18
N LEU A 19 8.52 28.59 -34.86
CA LEU A 19 8.99 27.50 -35.72
C LEU A 19 7.91 27.03 -36.71
N LEU A 20 6.65 27.37 -36.46
CA LEU A 20 5.50 27.13 -37.33
C LEU A 20 4.84 28.48 -37.63
N VAL A 21 4.98 28.95 -38.87
CA VAL A 21 4.48 30.26 -39.30
C VAL A 21 3.46 30.07 -40.42
N TYR A 22 2.35 30.80 -40.35
CA TYR A 22 1.37 30.82 -41.44
C TYR A 22 1.80 31.83 -42.51
N SER A 23 2.14 31.34 -43.70
CA SER A 23 2.52 32.16 -44.84
C SER A 23 1.27 32.72 -45.53
N LEU A 24 1.01 34.02 -45.35
CA LEU A 24 -0.10 34.73 -46.00
C LEU A 24 0.06 34.80 -47.53
N GLU A 25 1.30 34.78 -48.02
CA GLU A 25 1.59 34.83 -49.46
C GLU A 25 1.24 33.51 -50.16
N CYS A 26 1.50 32.39 -49.48
CA CYS A 26 1.29 31.05 -50.05
C CYS A 26 0.03 30.34 -49.53
N ASN A 27 -0.67 30.91 -48.53
CA ASN A 27 -1.79 30.28 -47.81
C ASN A 27 -1.47 28.87 -47.29
N VAL A 28 -0.24 28.67 -46.82
CA VAL A 28 0.24 27.40 -46.27
C VAL A 28 0.95 27.63 -44.95
N TRP A 29 0.95 26.58 -44.13
CA TRP A 29 1.78 26.50 -42.94
C TRP A 29 3.20 26.11 -43.34
N GLU A 30 4.16 26.91 -42.92
CA GLU A 30 5.59 26.66 -43.14
C GLU A 30 6.25 26.36 -41.78
N TRP A 31 7.12 25.36 -41.73
CA TRP A 31 7.95 25.09 -40.57
C TRP A 31 9.43 25.03 -40.96
N ASP A 32 10.33 25.28 -40.02
CA ASP A 32 11.77 25.12 -40.23
C ASP A 32 12.22 23.67 -39.95
N GLU A 33 12.51 22.91 -41.02
CA GLU A 33 13.04 21.54 -40.92
C GLU A 33 14.48 21.47 -40.34
N GLY A 34 15.19 22.60 -40.32
CA GLY A 34 16.58 22.72 -39.86
C GLY A 34 16.73 23.01 -38.36
N ALA A 35 15.64 23.33 -37.65
CA ALA A 35 15.68 23.60 -36.22
C ALA A 35 15.97 22.30 -35.44
N SER A 36 17.15 22.22 -34.81
CA SER A 36 17.55 21.06 -33.96
C SER A 36 16.52 20.75 -32.87
N ASP A 37 15.87 21.80 -32.36
CA ASP A 37 14.95 21.74 -31.23
C ASP A 37 13.62 21.08 -31.62
N ALA A 38 13.15 21.23 -32.87
CA ALA A 38 11.93 20.60 -33.36
C ALA A 38 12.04 19.06 -33.39
N LYS A 39 13.26 18.54 -33.56
CA LYS A 39 13.54 17.09 -33.63
C LYS A 39 13.57 16.43 -32.25
N GLU A 40 14.14 17.09 -31.23
CA GLU A 40 14.13 16.59 -29.85
C GLU A 40 12.70 16.55 -29.26
N ILE A 41 11.84 17.51 -29.63
CA ILE A 41 10.44 17.55 -29.19
C ILE A 41 9.61 16.40 -29.78
N LEU A 42 9.96 15.93 -30.98
CA LEU A 42 9.26 14.84 -31.66
C LEU A 42 9.48 13.47 -31.00
N ASP A 43 10.61 13.28 -30.31
CA ASP A 43 11.04 11.98 -29.79
C ASP A 43 10.61 11.70 -28.35
N ASP A 44 10.30 12.72 -27.52
CA ASP A 44 9.85 12.51 -26.14
C ASP A 44 8.87 13.59 -25.62
N VAL A 45 7.58 13.22 -25.53
CA VAL A 45 6.51 14.03 -24.91
C VAL A 45 6.89 14.53 -23.51
N GLY A 46 7.64 13.73 -22.74
CA GLY A 46 8.07 14.07 -21.40
C GLY A 46 9.02 15.27 -21.37
N VAL A 47 9.87 15.44 -22.39
CA VAL A 47 10.83 16.56 -22.48
C VAL A 47 10.10 17.87 -22.72
N LEU A 48 9.12 17.89 -23.63
CA LEU A 48 8.29 19.06 -23.89
C LEU A 48 7.51 19.47 -22.64
N MET A 49 6.88 18.51 -21.96
CA MET A 49 6.10 18.78 -20.75
C MET A 49 6.99 19.25 -19.60
N ALA A 50 8.20 18.70 -19.46
CA ALA A 50 9.19 19.18 -18.49
C ALA A 50 9.62 20.63 -18.78
N LYS A 51 9.81 21.00 -20.06
CA LYS A 51 10.12 22.39 -20.47
C LYS A 51 9.00 23.33 -20.06
N LYS A 52 7.73 22.99 -20.38
CA LYS A 52 6.56 23.78 -19.98
C LYS A 52 6.45 23.93 -18.46
N ILE A 53 6.62 22.85 -17.70
CA ILE A 53 6.59 22.92 -16.24
C ILE A 53 7.70 23.86 -15.72
N ARG A 54 8.92 23.83 -16.28
CA ARG A 54 10.02 24.71 -15.86
C ARG A 54 9.77 26.20 -16.15
N GLN A 55 8.89 26.53 -17.11
CA GLN A 55 8.51 27.91 -17.42
C GLN A 55 7.49 28.48 -16.42
N LEU A 56 6.80 27.63 -15.65
CA LEU A 56 5.86 28.06 -14.62
C LEU A 56 6.57 28.71 -13.43
N SER A 57 5.82 29.44 -12.59
CA SER A 57 6.36 30.01 -11.36
C SER A 57 6.91 28.91 -10.43
N ILE A 58 7.90 29.26 -9.59
CA ILE A 58 8.51 28.30 -8.66
C ILE A 58 7.47 27.66 -7.73
N GLY A 59 6.46 28.43 -7.30
CA GLY A 59 5.34 27.92 -6.49
C GLY A 59 4.51 26.88 -7.23
N CYS A 60 4.15 27.16 -8.49
CA CYS A 60 3.40 26.22 -9.33
C CYS A 60 4.21 24.95 -9.62
N GLN A 61 5.51 25.09 -9.93
CA GLN A 61 6.41 23.95 -10.11
C GLN A 61 6.45 23.06 -8.87
N HIS A 62 6.54 23.66 -7.68
CA HIS A 62 6.54 22.91 -6.44
C HIS A 62 5.21 22.17 -6.22
N ALA A 63 4.07 22.83 -6.44
CA ALA A 63 2.75 22.21 -6.34
C ALA A 63 2.57 21.05 -7.34
N ILE A 64 3.04 21.18 -8.58
CA ILE A 64 3.01 20.12 -9.60
C ILE A 64 3.92 18.95 -9.22
N LYS A 65 5.12 19.21 -8.68
CA LYS A 65 6.02 18.15 -8.18
C LYS A 65 5.40 17.39 -7.01
N LEU A 66 4.74 18.09 -6.08
CA LEU A 66 3.99 17.48 -4.99
C LEU A 66 2.83 16.63 -5.53
N LEU A 67 2.06 17.16 -6.48
CA LEU A 67 0.99 16.42 -7.16
C LEU A 67 1.55 15.14 -7.81
N ALA A 68 2.70 15.22 -8.48
CA ALA A 68 3.34 14.07 -9.12
C ALA A 68 3.74 12.98 -8.12
N CYS A 69 4.14 13.36 -6.90
CA CYS A 69 4.42 12.41 -5.82
C CYS A 69 3.15 11.70 -5.33
N MET A 70 2.00 12.37 -5.36
CA MET A 70 0.71 11.86 -4.87
C MET A 70 0.04 10.87 -5.82
N GLY A 71 0.43 10.85 -7.10
CA GLY A 71 -0.13 9.95 -8.10
C GLY A 71 -0.89 10.71 -9.18
N SER A 72 -1.91 10.05 -9.74
CA SER A 72 -2.73 10.61 -10.82
C SER A 72 -3.72 11.67 -10.34
N LYS A 73 -4.13 11.62 -9.07
CA LYS A 73 -5.17 12.48 -8.48
C LYS A 73 -4.80 12.93 -7.06
N CYS A 74 -5.00 14.20 -6.74
CA CYS A 74 -4.82 14.73 -5.39
C CYS A 74 -5.91 15.75 -5.04
N SER A 75 -6.38 15.69 -3.80
CA SER A 75 -7.31 16.70 -3.27
C SER A 75 -6.61 18.05 -3.07
N GLU A 76 -7.33 19.12 -3.39
CA GLU A 76 -6.97 20.50 -3.09
C GLU A 76 -6.67 20.69 -1.60
N SER A 77 -7.39 19.98 -0.72
CA SER A 77 -7.17 20.03 0.74
C SER A 77 -5.77 19.54 1.14
N ILE A 78 -5.26 18.50 0.49
CA ILE A 78 -3.92 17.98 0.75
C ILE A 78 -2.87 18.95 0.22
N LEU A 79 -3.05 19.50 -0.99
CA LEU A 79 -2.14 20.50 -1.54
C LEU A 79 -2.06 21.76 -0.67
N LYS A 80 -3.19 22.19 -0.07
CA LYS A 80 -3.23 23.31 0.89
C LYS A 80 -2.32 23.08 2.09
N LEU A 81 -2.30 21.85 2.63
CA LEU A 81 -1.45 21.52 3.79
C LEU A 81 0.03 21.80 3.50
N PHE A 82 0.51 21.40 2.31
CA PHE A 82 1.91 21.61 1.92
C PHE A 82 2.26 23.08 1.69
N ILE A 83 1.37 23.82 1.04
CA ILE A 83 1.57 25.25 0.78
C ILE A 83 1.70 26.02 2.09
N HIS A 84 0.78 25.77 3.03
CA HIS A 84 0.79 26.47 4.33
C HIS A 84 2.01 26.14 5.19
N GLU A 85 2.47 24.89 5.22
CA GLU A 85 3.66 24.53 5.99
C GLU A 85 4.94 25.16 5.40
N GLY A 86 5.02 25.28 4.07
CA GLY A 86 6.09 26.02 3.38
C GLY A 86 6.16 27.49 3.81
N GLU A 87 5.00 28.14 3.95
CA GLU A 87 4.88 29.54 4.38
C GLU A 87 5.29 29.73 5.85
N GLU A 88 4.85 28.86 6.76
CA GLU A 88 5.23 28.93 8.18
C GLU A 88 6.74 28.72 8.38
N ASN A 89 7.32 27.75 7.68
CA ASN A 89 8.76 27.48 7.73
C ASN A 89 9.60 28.64 7.15
N GLN A 90 9.10 29.31 6.11
CA GLN A 90 9.75 30.50 5.55
C GLN A 90 9.62 31.73 6.46
N ARG A 91 8.45 31.97 7.06
CA ARG A 91 8.25 33.05 8.04
C ARG A 91 9.10 32.86 9.30
N GLY A 92 9.25 31.62 9.77
CA GLY A 92 10.14 31.28 10.89
C GLY A 92 11.63 31.51 10.58
N ARG A 93 12.07 31.30 9.33
CA ARG A 93 13.45 31.55 8.88
C ARG A 93 13.74 33.02 8.54
N GLN A 94 12.73 33.81 8.16
CA GLN A 94 12.90 35.21 7.71
C GLN A 94 12.92 36.28 8.81
N ASN A 95 13.16 35.93 10.07
CA ASN A 95 13.40 36.91 11.13
C ASN A 95 14.73 37.71 11.00
N THR A 96 15.45 37.62 9.89
CA THR A 96 16.68 38.43 9.66
C THR A 96 16.71 39.31 8.42
N LYS A 97 15.77 39.26 7.47
CA LYS A 97 15.71 40.25 6.37
C LYS A 97 14.29 40.36 5.80
N LYS A 98 13.59 41.44 6.16
CA LYS A 98 12.33 41.86 5.55
C LYS A 98 12.49 42.02 4.04
N ARG A 99 12.02 41.04 3.26
CA ARG A 99 11.41 41.29 1.95
C ARG A 99 9.94 40.94 2.09
N ASN A 100 9.11 41.97 2.14
CA ASN A 100 7.66 41.82 2.03
C ASN A 100 7.35 41.20 0.67
N ILE A 101 7.15 39.89 0.63
CA ILE A 101 6.33 39.26 -0.39
C ILE A 101 5.14 38.71 0.36
N ASN A 102 4.06 39.48 0.38
CA ASN A 102 2.76 39.03 0.87
C ASN A 102 2.25 38.00 -0.15
N TYR A 103 2.59 36.73 0.02
CA TYR A 103 1.82 35.66 -0.57
C TYR A 103 0.53 35.54 0.24
N ASP A 104 -0.57 36.00 -0.33
CA ASP A 104 -1.91 35.73 0.18
C ASP A 104 -2.22 34.26 -0.16
N SER A 105 -2.71 33.48 0.79
CA SER A 105 -2.92 32.04 0.62
C SER A 105 -3.95 31.69 -0.47
N ASN A 106 -4.78 32.66 -0.88
CA ASN A 106 -5.68 32.54 -2.03
C ASN A 106 -4.97 32.65 -3.39
N ASP A 107 -3.79 33.28 -3.43
CA ASP A 107 -3.07 33.58 -4.68
C ASP A 107 -2.14 32.44 -5.15
N GLN A 108 -2.08 31.32 -4.40
CA GLN A 108 -1.33 30.14 -4.80
C GLN A 108 -2.19 29.09 -5.52
N PHE A 109 -3.51 29.10 -5.32
CA PHE A 109 -4.41 28.23 -6.11
C PHE A 109 -4.68 28.80 -7.50
N SER A 110 -4.64 30.13 -7.65
CA SER A 110 -4.51 30.77 -8.96
C SER A 110 -3.22 30.35 -9.69
N MET A 111 -2.17 29.90 -8.97
CA MET A 111 -0.96 29.38 -9.62
C MET A 111 -1.18 28.03 -10.31
N LEU A 112 -2.06 27.18 -9.77
CA LEU A 112 -2.42 25.93 -10.44
C LEU A 112 -3.40 26.17 -11.59
N ASP A 113 -4.13 27.29 -11.60
CA ASP A 113 -4.99 27.66 -12.73
C ASP A 113 -4.14 27.85 -14.01
N PHE A 114 -2.94 28.41 -13.92
CA PHE A 114 -2.01 28.44 -15.08
C PHE A 114 -1.63 27.04 -15.58
N ALA A 115 -1.46 26.07 -14.68
CA ALA A 115 -1.17 24.70 -15.09
C ALA A 115 -2.40 23.99 -15.68
N VAL A 116 -3.61 24.42 -15.30
CA VAL A 116 -4.87 24.01 -15.92
C VAL A 116 -5.00 24.61 -17.32
N ASP A 117 -4.70 25.91 -17.47
CA ASP A 117 -4.77 26.65 -18.73
C ASP A 117 -3.75 26.10 -19.75
N GLU A 118 -2.53 25.77 -19.30
CA GLU A 118 -1.52 25.09 -20.11
C GLU A 118 -1.89 23.63 -20.47
N GLY A 119 -2.97 23.10 -19.91
CA GLY A 119 -3.44 21.73 -20.15
C GLY A 119 -2.57 20.65 -19.52
N LEU A 120 -1.72 21.01 -18.55
CA LEU A 120 -0.85 20.07 -17.82
C LEU A 120 -1.65 19.25 -16.81
N ILE A 121 -2.60 19.91 -16.15
CA ILE A 121 -3.51 19.32 -15.15
C ILE A 121 -4.95 19.72 -15.44
N LYS A 122 -5.89 19.02 -14.83
CA LYS A 122 -7.33 19.30 -14.88
C LYS A 122 -7.86 19.40 -13.47
N LYS A 123 -8.83 20.29 -13.26
CA LYS A 123 -9.56 20.40 -12.00
C LYS A 123 -10.90 19.67 -12.13
N GLU A 124 -11.08 18.61 -11.34
CA GLU A 124 -12.33 17.86 -11.23
C GLU A 124 -12.92 18.06 -9.83
N GLY A 125 -13.86 19.00 -9.72
CA GLY A 125 -14.42 19.39 -8.41
C GLY A 125 -13.35 20.01 -7.51
N GLN A 126 -13.01 19.33 -6.42
CA GLN A 126 -11.96 19.74 -5.47
C GLN A 126 -10.64 18.99 -5.67
N ASP A 127 -10.50 18.24 -6.76
CA ASP A 127 -9.32 17.43 -7.02
C ASP A 127 -8.58 17.93 -8.26
N TYR A 128 -7.25 17.83 -8.22
CA TYR A 128 -6.37 18.06 -9.35
C TYR A 128 -5.87 16.73 -9.90
N ILE A 129 -5.89 16.59 -11.22
CA ILE A 129 -5.53 15.35 -11.93
C ILE A 129 -4.58 15.73 -13.07
N PHE A 130 -3.53 14.95 -13.31
CA PHE A 130 -2.71 15.15 -14.50
C PHE A 130 -3.53 14.88 -15.76
N ALA A 131 -3.38 15.72 -16.78
CA ALA A 131 -4.07 15.49 -18.04
C ALA A 131 -3.62 14.18 -18.72
N HIS A 132 -2.41 13.70 -18.40
CA HIS A 132 -1.86 12.44 -18.88
C HIS A 132 -0.71 11.92 -17.97
N ASP A 133 -0.52 10.60 -17.92
CA ASP A 133 0.52 9.94 -17.11
C ASP A 133 1.95 10.38 -17.47
N GLN A 134 2.21 10.70 -18.74
CA GLN A 134 3.52 11.21 -19.17
C GLN A 134 3.84 12.59 -18.57
N ILE A 135 2.83 13.43 -18.34
CA ILE A 135 3.02 14.74 -17.71
C ILE A 135 3.34 14.54 -16.23
N GLN A 136 2.64 13.62 -15.56
CA GLN A 136 2.95 13.23 -14.20
C GLN A 136 4.39 12.72 -14.09
N HIS A 137 4.80 11.84 -15.00
CA HIS A 137 6.15 11.28 -15.02
C HIS A 137 7.21 12.37 -15.24
N ALA A 138 7.02 13.26 -16.20
CA ALA A 138 7.90 14.40 -16.45
C ALA A 138 8.01 15.30 -15.20
N ALA A 139 6.88 15.63 -14.57
CA ALA A 139 6.84 16.40 -13.33
C ALA A 139 7.62 15.71 -12.20
N TYR A 140 7.47 14.40 -12.04
CA TYR A 140 8.19 13.62 -11.04
C TYR A 140 9.70 13.59 -11.30
N LEU A 141 10.10 13.47 -12.58
CA LEU A 141 11.52 13.48 -12.97
C LEU A 141 12.21 14.84 -12.74
N LEU A 142 11.46 15.93 -12.64
CA LEU A 142 11.98 17.24 -12.25
C LEU A 142 12.38 17.34 -10.76
N ILE A 143 12.10 16.31 -9.96
CA ILE A 143 12.60 16.19 -8.59
C ILE A 143 13.95 15.44 -8.65
N PRO A 144 15.05 16.05 -8.17
CA PRO A 144 16.35 15.38 -8.09
C PRO A 144 16.23 14.03 -7.36
N GLU A 145 16.87 13.00 -7.89
CA GLU A 145 16.70 11.62 -7.41
C GLU A 145 17.07 11.46 -5.93
N ASP A 146 18.09 12.19 -5.49
CA ASP A 146 18.56 12.28 -4.11
C ASP A 146 17.60 13.05 -3.18
N GLU A 147 16.73 13.90 -3.70
CA GLU A 147 15.72 14.64 -2.91
C GLU A 147 14.38 13.91 -2.80
N ARG A 148 14.08 12.98 -3.72
CA ARG A 148 12.77 12.30 -3.79
C ARG A 148 12.38 11.60 -2.50
N GLY A 149 13.30 10.86 -1.89
CA GLY A 149 13.02 10.11 -0.67
C GLY A 149 12.68 11.04 0.51
N GLN A 150 13.40 12.16 0.63
CA GLN A 150 13.12 13.16 1.66
C GLN A 150 11.75 13.82 1.42
N LEU A 151 11.40 14.11 0.17
CA LEU A 151 10.11 14.68 -0.19
C LEU A 151 8.97 13.70 0.13
N HIS A 152 9.09 12.43 -0.25
CA HIS A 152 8.11 11.39 0.08
C HIS A 152 7.92 11.19 1.58
N LYS A 153 9.03 11.16 2.33
CA LYS A 153 8.99 11.14 3.80
C LYS A 153 8.22 12.35 4.34
N HIS A 154 8.53 13.55 3.86
CA HIS A 154 7.86 14.77 4.29
C HIS A 154 6.35 14.73 4.00
N ILE A 155 5.98 14.27 2.80
CA ILE A 155 4.58 14.15 2.40
C ILE A 155 3.81 13.21 3.32
N GLY A 156 4.33 12.01 3.56
CA GLY A 156 3.69 11.03 4.42
C GLY A 156 3.49 11.55 5.85
N HIS A 157 4.52 12.17 6.44
CA HIS A 157 4.41 12.75 7.79
C HIS A 157 3.42 13.89 7.87
N LEU A 158 3.37 14.76 6.85
CA LEU A 158 2.47 15.90 6.87
C LEU A 158 1.01 15.47 6.84
N ILE A 159 0.68 14.51 5.97
CA ILE A 159 -0.66 13.94 5.87
C ILE A 159 -1.03 13.27 7.20
N LEU A 160 -0.11 12.48 7.78
CA LEU A 160 -0.35 11.80 9.05
C LEU A 160 -0.62 12.79 10.19
N LYS A 161 0.17 13.86 10.30
CA LYS A 161 0.03 14.91 11.33
C LYS A 161 -1.31 15.64 11.27
N HIS A 162 -1.87 15.83 10.09
CA HIS A 162 -3.12 16.57 9.88
C HIS A 162 -4.34 15.65 9.71
N SER A 163 -4.16 14.34 9.81
CA SER A 163 -5.26 13.38 9.79
C SER A 163 -5.78 13.18 11.20
N PRO A 164 -7.08 13.42 11.47
CA PRO A 164 -7.65 13.10 12.76
C PRO A 164 -7.61 11.57 12.97
N ASP A 165 -7.37 11.13 14.21
CA ASP A 165 -7.16 9.72 14.56
C ASP A 165 -8.25 8.78 14.03
N ASN A 166 -9.49 9.26 13.93
CA ASN A 166 -10.65 8.51 13.44
C ASN A 166 -10.75 8.41 11.90
N ARG A 167 -9.88 9.09 11.13
CA ARG A 167 -9.86 9.05 9.66
C ARG A 167 -8.53 8.62 9.07
N VAL A 168 -7.58 8.18 9.90
CA VAL A 168 -6.29 7.67 9.42
C VAL A 168 -6.50 6.50 8.44
N ASP A 169 -7.54 5.69 8.63
CA ASP A 169 -7.87 4.60 7.71
C ASP A 169 -8.24 5.08 6.31
N ASP A 170 -8.82 6.28 6.14
CA ASP A 170 -9.20 6.83 4.83
C ASP A 170 -7.97 7.17 3.98
N VAL A 171 -6.89 7.60 4.63
CA VAL A 171 -5.62 7.98 3.99
C VAL A 171 -4.51 6.95 4.18
N LEU A 172 -4.80 5.81 4.80
CA LEU A 172 -3.81 4.82 5.26
C LEU A 172 -2.86 4.37 4.14
N PHE A 173 -3.42 3.95 3.00
CA PHE A 173 -2.61 3.51 1.86
C PHE A 173 -1.75 4.63 1.30
N LEU A 174 -2.32 5.83 1.18
CA LEU A 174 -1.60 7.01 0.71
C LEU A 174 -0.42 7.35 1.63
N VAL A 175 -0.62 7.39 2.95
CA VAL A 175 0.47 7.66 3.90
C VAL A 175 1.51 6.54 3.86
N ALA A 176 1.10 5.28 3.83
CA ALA A 176 2.01 4.14 3.77
C ALA A 176 2.86 4.17 2.49
N ASP A 177 2.26 4.46 1.33
CA ASP A 177 2.96 4.56 0.04
C ASP A 177 4.01 5.67 0.05
N GLN A 178 3.66 6.84 0.59
CA GLN A 178 4.58 7.97 0.69
C GLN A 178 5.76 7.63 1.62
N LEU A 179 5.49 7.10 2.82
CA LEU A 179 6.55 6.78 3.77
C LEU A 179 7.44 5.62 3.28
N ASN A 180 6.87 4.62 2.60
CA ASN A 180 7.63 3.51 2.03
C ASN A 180 8.61 3.95 0.93
N ARG A 181 8.24 4.96 0.12
CA ARG A 181 9.14 5.59 -0.86
C ARG A 181 10.22 6.48 -0.24
N GLY A 182 10.04 6.89 1.02
CA GLY A 182 10.98 7.73 1.78
C GLY A 182 11.92 6.96 2.72
N THR A 183 11.90 5.62 2.69
CA THR A 183 12.59 4.75 3.66
C THR A 183 14.09 4.99 3.79
N SER A 184 14.78 5.39 2.72
CA SER A 184 16.21 5.74 2.77
C SER A 184 16.54 6.92 3.69
N PHE A 185 15.57 7.77 4.02
CA PHE A 185 15.72 8.93 4.90
C PHE A 185 15.13 8.71 6.31
N ILE A 186 14.76 7.48 6.63
CA ILE A 186 14.15 7.09 7.90
C ILE A 186 15.22 6.37 8.74
N VAL A 187 15.83 7.12 9.65
CA VAL A 187 16.99 6.68 10.44
C VAL A 187 16.59 6.38 11.88
N LEU A 188 15.67 7.15 12.45
CA LEU A 188 15.29 7.04 13.86
C LEU A 188 14.50 5.75 14.11
N GLU A 189 14.88 4.98 15.14
CA GLU A 189 14.22 3.72 15.51
C GLU A 189 12.72 3.91 15.78
N GLU A 190 12.33 4.97 16.48
CA GLU A 190 10.93 5.31 16.76
C GLU A 190 10.12 5.58 15.47
N GLU A 191 10.72 6.28 14.52
CA GLU A 191 10.09 6.59 13.23
C GLU A 191 9.90 5.31 12.41
N ARG A 192 10.92 4.46 12.36
CA ARG A 192 10.86 3.14 11.71
C ARG A 192 9.76 2.27 12.31
N LEU A 193 9.62 2.25 13.63
CA LEU A 193 8.58 1.50 14.32
C LEU A 193 7.18 2.02 14.00
N GLY A 194 7.00 3.35 13.98
CA GLY A 194 5.74 3.97 13.57
C GLY A 194 5.33 3.54 12.15
N ILE A 195 6.29 3.47 11.24
CA ILE A 195 6.06 3.04 9.85
C ILE A 195 5.82 1.54 9.75
N ALA A 196 6.50 0.72 10.56
CA ALA A 196 6.22 -0.71 10.64
C ALA A 196 4.78 -0.98 11.12
N MET A 197 4.30 -0.23 12.11
CA MET A 197 2.91 -0.29 12.59
C MET A 197 1.91 0.18 11.53
N LEU A 198 2.21 1.26 10.81
CA LEU A 198 1.39 1.76 9.72
C LEU A 198 1.25 0.73 8.60
N ASN A 199 2.37 0.10 8.23
CA ASN A 199 2.39 -0.95 7.22
C ASN A 199 1.65 -2.23 7.66
N LEU A 200 1.71 -2.59 8.95
CA LEU A 200 0.88 -3.68 9.48
C LEU A 200 -0.61 -3.37 9.25
N ARG A 201 -1.08 -2.17 9.63
CA ARG A 201 -2.47 -1.75 9.43
C ARG A 201 -2.85 -1.72 7.95
N ALA A 202 -1.98 -1.21 7.08
CA ALA A 202 -2.21 -1.19 5.65
C ALA A 202 -2.30 -2.62 5.07
N GLY A 203 -1.42 -3.52 5.51
CA GLY A 203 -1.45 -4.94 5.18
C GLY A 203 -2.73 -5.64 5.62
N GLU A 204 -3.20 -5.37 6.84
CA GLU A 204 -4.48 -5.88 7.38
C GLU A 204 -5.68 -5.38 6.56
N LYS A 205 -5.71 -4.08 6.24
CA LYS A 205 -6.76 -3.49 5.40
C LYS A 205 -6.76 -4.12 4.00
N ALA A 206 -5.59 -4.27 3.39
CA ALA A 206 -5.46 -4.91 2.08
C ALA A 206 -5.91 -6.38 2.12
N MET A 207 -5.62 -7.11 3.19
CA MET A 207 -6.13 -8.47 3.40
C MET A 207 -7.65 -8.51 3.48
N SER A 208 -8.27 -7.57 4.21
CA SER A 208 -9.73 -7.49 4.32
C SER A 208 -10.41 -7.20 2.98
N LEU A 209 -9.70 -6.51 2.07
CA LEU A 209 -10.14 -6.20 0.71
C LEU A 209 -9.74 -7.28 -0.31
N SER A 210 -9.13 -8.39 0.13
CA SER A 210 -8.61 -9.46 -0.73
C SER A 210 -7.57 -9.00 -1.77
N THR A 211 -6.90 -7.87 -1.54
CA THR A 211 -5.80 -7.38 -2.40
C THR A 211 -4.45 -7.93 -1.91
N PHE A 212 -4.31 -9.25 -1.99
CA PHE A 212 -3.21 -9.98 -1.34
C PHE A 212 -1.81 -9.53 -1.78
N LEU A 213 -1.60 -9.23 -3.06
CA LEU A 213 -0.30 -8.75 -3.56
C LEU A 213 0.09 -7.37 -2.96
N ILE A 214 -0.90 -6.50 -2.75
CA ILE A 214 -0.70 -5.20 -2.10
C ILE A 214 -0.41 -5.42 -0.61
N SER A 215 -1.13 -6.34 0.04
CA SER A 215 -0.87 -6.70 1.44
C SER A 215 0.55 -7.21 1.65
N VAL A 216 1.01 -8.15 0.81
CA VAL A 216 2.40 -8.64 0.80
C VAL A 216 3.40 -7.48 0.76
N SER A 217 3.17 -6.51 -0.14
CA SER A 217 4.07 -5.36 -0.31
C SER A 217 4.17 -4.52 0.97
N TYR A 218 3.04 -4.18 1.61
CA TYR A 218 3.05 -3.43 2.86
C TYR A 218 3.67 -4.22 4.01
N LEU A 219 3.31 -5.49 4.17
CA LEU A 219 3.81 -6.30 5.27
C LEU A 219 5.32 -6.51 5.17
N LYS A 220 5.83 -6.69 3.95
CA LYS A 220 7.28 -6.75 3.71
C LYS A 220 7.97 -5.43 4.06
N ALA A 221 7.44 -4.30 3.60
CA ALA A 221 7.96 -2.98 3.98
C ALA A 221 7.93 -2.76 5.50
N GLY A 222 6.89 -3.24 6.18
CA GLY A 222 6.80 -3.21 7.64
C GLY A 222 7.86 -4.06 8.34
N ILE A 223 8.13 -5.26 7.83
CA ILE A 223 9.20 -6.14 8.32
C ILE A 223 10.56 -5.48 8.13
N ASP A 224 10.82 -4.90 6.95
CA ASP A 224 12.10 -4.24 6.62
C ASP A 224 12.38 -3.01 7.50
N MET A 225 11.32 -2.39 8.05
CA MET A 225 11.44 -1.27 8.99
C MET A 225 11.71 -1.70 10.43
N LEU A 226 11.47 -2.96 10.81
CA LEU A 226 11.72 -3.40 12.19
C LEU A 226 13.19 -3.20 12.59
N PRO A 227 13.46 -2.67 13.80
CA PRO A 227 14.83 -2.45 14.26
C PRO A 227 15.52 -3.75 14.67
N GLU A 228 16.84 -3.71 14.86
CA GLU A 228 17.59 -4.86 15.34
C GLU A 228 17.09 -5.31 16.73
N GLY A 229 16.97 -6.63 16.93
CA GLY A 229 16.44 -7.18 18.19
C GLY A 229 14.93 -6.98 18.39
N HIS A 230 14.16 -6.66 17.33
CA HIS A 230 12.72 -6.41 17.39
C HIS A 230 11.89 -7.54 18.05
N TRP A 231 12.29 -8.81 17.94
CA TRP A 231 11.60 -9.91 18.63
C TRP A 231 11.67 -9.82 20.17
N GLY A 232 12.70 -9.16 20.71
CA GLY A 232 12.83 -8.91 22.14
C GLY A 232 11.99 -7.71 22.60
N LYS A 233 12.15 -6.56 21.93
CA LYS A 233 11.56 -5.27 22.33
C LYS A 233 10.14 -5.02 21.78
N HIS A 234 9.86 -5.49 20.57
CA HIS A 234 8.63 -5.25 19.80
C HIS A 234 8.00 -6.57 19.36
N TYR A 235 7.88 -7.50 20.33
CA TYR A 235 7.46 -8.88 20.09
C TYR A 235 6.11 -8.99 19.38
N ASP A 236 5.08 -8.29 19.86
CA ASP A 236 3.72 -8.42 19.32
C ASP A 236 3.61 -7.89 17.88
N LEU A 237 4.28 -6.77 17.58
CA LEU A 237 4.36 -6.20 16.23
C LEU A 237 5.08 -7.17 15.28
N SER A 238 6.20 -7.73 15.73
CA SER A 238 6.98 -8.71 14.96
C SER A 238 6.16 -9.96 14.66
N LEU A 239 5.49 -10.49 15.69
CA LEU A 239 4.65 -11.69 15.56
C LEU A 239 3.51 -11.45 14.56
N GLN A 240 2.84 -10.30 14.64
CA GLN A 240 1.73 -9.94 13.75
C GLN A 240 2.19 -9.76 12.30
N LEU A 241 3.26 -8.99 12.07
CA LEU A 241 3.81 -8.76 10.74
C LEU A 241 4.20 -10.06 10.05
N TYR A 242 5.04 -10.89 10.68
CA TYR A 242 5.49 -12.15 10.07
C TYR A 242 4.35 -13.15 9.88
N SER A 243 3.40 -13.23 10.82
CA SER A 243 2.26 -14.16 10.69
C SER A 243 1.32 -13.75 9.55
N LEU A 244 1.00 -12.45 9.45
CA LEU A 244 0.12 -11.95 8.40
C LEU A 244 0.82 -11.96 7.05
N TYR A 245 2.14 -11.70 7.01
CA TYR A 245 2.95 -11.82 5.79
C TYR A 245 2.89 -13.24 5.23
N ALA A 246 3.07 -14.25 6.09
CA ALA A 246 2.95 -15.65 5.70
C ALA A 246 1.54 -15.99 5.15
N GLU A 247 0.48 -15.42 5.73
CA GLU A 247 -0.88 -15.61 5.24
C GLU A 247 -1.10 -14.98 3.86
N ALA A 248 -0.64 -13.74 3.67
CA ALA A 248 -0.75 -13.02 2.40
C ALA A 248 0.05 -13.72 1.29
N GLU A 249 1.28 -14.16 1.57
CA GLU A 249 2.11 -14.94 0.63
C GLU A 249 1.44 -16.28 0.28
N CYS A 250 0.77 -16.93 1.25
CA CYS A 250 0.01 -18.15 1.00
C CYS A 250 -1.17 -17.92 0.05
N CYS A 251 -1.86 -16.78 0.15
CA CYS A 251 -2.96 -16.41 -0.73
C CYS A 251 -2.52 -16.18 -2.18
N ILE A 252 -1.28 -15.76 -2.41
CA ILE A 252 -0.72 -15.58 -3.76
C ILE A 252 0.12 -16.78 -4.25
N GLY A 253 0.16 -17.88 -3.47
CA GLY A 253 0.82 -19.13 -3.84
C GLY A 253 2.36 -19.11 -3.72
N ASN A 254 2.95 -18.14 -3.05
CA ASN A 254 4.39 -18.05 -2.88
C ASN A 254 4.88 -18.87 -1.67
N PHE A 255 4.82 -20.19 -1.81
CA PHE A 255 5.04 -21.11 -0.69
C PHE A 255 6.45 -21.11 -0.10
N GLN A 256 7.45 -20.63 -0.86
CA GLN A 256 8.82 -20.46 -0.37
C GLN A 256 8.87 -19.40 0.74
N GLU A 257 8.29 -18.22 0.49
CA GLU A 257 8.24 -17.14 1.48
C GLU A 257 7.34 -17.49 2.67
N VAL A 258 6.25 -18.24 2.44
CA VAL A 258 5.44 -18.81 3.53
C VAL A 258 6.30 -19.65 4.47
N GLY A 259 7.11 -20.56 3.91
CA GLY A 259 8.00 -21.42 4.69
C GLY A 259 9.04 -20.61 5.50
N HIS A 260 9.63 -19.58 4.88
CA HIS A 260 10.56 -18.67 5.55
C HIS A 260 9.89 -17.97 6.73
N ALA A 261 8.80 -17.24 6.50
CA ALA A 261 8.13 -16.44 7.49
C ALA A 261 7.61 -17.29 8.67
N ILE A 262 7.02 -18.45 8.38
CA ILE A 262 6.56 -19.40 9.40
C ILE A 262 7.74 -19.95 10.21
N GLY A 263 8.86 -20.27 9.56
CA GLY A 263 10.08 -20.70 10.23
C GLY A 263 10.57 -19.68 11.26
N VAL A 264 10.55 -18.39 10.91
CA VAL A 264 10.88 -17.30 11.83
C VAL A 264 9.89 -17.26 13.01
N VAL A 265 8.59 -17.29 12.74
CA VAL A 265 7.56 -17.27 13.80
C VAL A 265 7.71 -18.46 14.75
N ILE A 266 7.87 -19.68 14.23
CA ILE A 266 8.01 -20.89 15.06
C ILE A 266 9.28 -20.82 15.93
N LYS A 267 10.37 -20.26 15.42
CA LYS A 267 11.63 -20.10 16.16
C LYS A 267 11.53 -19.05 17.26
N GLN A 268 10.88 -17.92 16.99
CA GLN A 268 10.90 -16.74 17.87
C GLN A 268 9.71 -16.66 18.82
N ALA A 269 8.59 -17.33 18.52
CA ALA A 269 7.39 -17.26 19.34
C ALA A 269 7.62 -17.83 20.76
N LYS A 270 7.26 -17.03 21.77
CA LYS A 270 7.48 -17.28 23.20
C LYS A 270 6.59 -18.38 23.79
N SER A 271 5.51 -18.75 23.10
CA SER A 271 4.55 -19.74 23.57
C SER A 271 3.99 -20.57 22.43
N PHE A 272 3.27 -21.64 22.76
CA PHE A 272 2.62 -22.47 21.75
C PHE A 272 1.46 -21.75 21.07
N GLU A 273 0.70 -20.98 21.84
CA GLU A 273 -0.46 -20.21 21.40
C GLU A 273 -0.07 -19.24 20.28
N ASN A 274 1.08 -18.59 20.44
CA ASN A 274 1.65 -17.67 19.45
C ASN A 274 2.08 -18.36 18.14
N LYS A 275 2.19 -19.69 18.11
CA LYS A 275 2.52 -20.47 16.90
C LYS A 275 1.28 -20.99 16.17
N LEU A 276 0.10 -20.96 16.79
CA LEU A 276 -1.12 -21.55 16.22
C LEU A 276 -1.48 -20.94 14.87
N ARG A 277 -1.39 -19.61 14.75
CA ARG A 277 -1.65 -18.91 13.49
C ARG A 277 -0.71 -19.39 12.38
N ALA A 278 0.58 -19.47 12.67
CA ALA A 278 1.58 -19.97 11.72
C ALA A 278 1.36 -21.44 11.34
N TYR A 279 1.00 -22.32 12.29
CA TYR A 279 0.67 -23.71 11.97
C TYR A 279 -0.56 -23.82 11.06
N ALA A 280 -1.61 -23.04 11.30
CA ALA A 280 -2.78 -23.03 10.44
C ALA A 280 -2.44 -22.59 9.00
N THR A 281 -1.58 -21.57 8.85
CA THR A 281 -1.09 -21.13 7.54
C THR A 281 -0.22 -22.18 6.86
N LEU A 282 0.65 -22.87 7.63
CA LEU A 282 1.48 -23.95 7.10
C LEU A 282 0.64 -25.10 6.56
N MET A 283 -0.39 -25.50 7.31
CA MET A 283 -1.33 -26.53 6.89
C MET A 283 -2.05 -26.16 5.58
N LYS A 284 -2.52 -24.91 5.46
CA LYS A 284 -3.15 -24.39 4.23
C LYS A 284 -2.18 -24.37 3.04
N SER A 285 -0.95 -23.93 3.27
CA SER A 285 0.11 -23.91 2.25
C SER A 285 0.45 -25.31 1.74
N LEU A 286 0.57 -26.29 2.64
CA LEU A 286 0.82 -27.69 2.27
C LEU A 286 -0.35 -28.30 1.50
N ALA A 287 -1.58 -28.04 1.94
CA ALA A 287 -2.77 -28.51 1.23
C ALA A 287 -2.87 -27.91 -0.19
N ALA A 288 -2.58 -26.62 -0.36
CA ALA A 288 -2.53 -25.97 -1.67
C ALA A 288 -1.45 -26.57 -2.60
N GLN A 289 -0.40 -27.17 -2.04
CA GLN A 289 0.65 -27.92 -2.75
C GLN A 289 0.32 -29.41 -2.93
N ASN A 290 -0.89 -29.85 -2.62
CA ASN A 290 -1.31 -31.26 -2.63
C ASN A 290 -0.52 -32.18 -1.67
N LYS A 291 0.09 -31.61 -0.61
CA LYS A 291 0.79 -32.34 0.45
C LYS A 291 -0.13 -32.59 1.65
N LEU A 292 -1.30 -33.17 1.38
CA LEU A 292 -2.38 -33.32 2.36
C LEU A 292 -1.96 -34.14 3.60
N GLN A 293 -1.18 -35.21 3.40
CA GLN A 293 -0.70 -36.05 4.50
C GLN A 293 0.20 -35.27 5.48
N GLU A 294 1.07 -34.40 4.96
CA GLU A 294 1.92 -33.53 5.80
C GLU A 294 1.07 -32.50 6.56
N ALA A 295 0.08 -31.90 5.89
CA ALA A 295 -0.86 -30.97 6.53
C ALA A 295 -1.65 -31.65 7.66
N ILE A 296 -2.12 -32.88 7.44
CA ILE A 296 -2.84 -33.68 8.45
C ILE A 296 -1.94 -34.00 9.64
N HIS A 297 -0.71 -34.44 9.37
CA HIS A 297 0.27 -34.76 10.42
C HIS A 297 0.54 -33.55 11.33
N ILE A 298 0.73 -32.36 10.74
CA ILE A 298 0.90 -31.12 11.52
C ILE A 298 -0.34 -30.79 12.34
N GLY A 299 -1.54 -30.90 11.74
CA GLY A 299 -2.79 -30.64 12.44
C GLY A 299 -3.02 -31.56 13.64
N PHE A 300 -2.73 -32.86 13.50
CA PHE A 300 -2.82 -33.81 14.62
C PHE A 300 -1.80 -33.49 15.72
N GLY A 301 -0.58 -33.07 15.36
CA GLY A 301 0.41 -32.59 16.32
C GLY A 301 -0.08 -31.38 17.12
N VAL A 302 -0.74 -30.42 16.46
CA VAL A 302 -1.36 -29.27 17.13
C VAL A 302 -2.51 -29.69 18.04
N LEU A 303 -3.44 -30.53 17.55
CA LEU A 303 -4.59 -31.01 18.32
C LEU A 303 -4.17 -31.76 19.58
N THR A 304 -3.15 -32.61 19.48
CA THR A 304 -2.59 -33.35 20.63
C THR A 304 -2.12 -32.38 21.72
N ARG A 305 -1.44 -31.29 21.34
CA ARG A 305 -1.00 -30.25 22.28
C ARG A 305 -2.14 -29.41 22.86
N LEU A 306 -3.28 -29.34 22.17
CA LEU A 306 -4.52 -28.74 22.66
C LEU A 306 -5.36 -29.72 23.51
N GLY A 307 -4.87 -30.95 23.74
CA GLY A 307 -5.55 -31.96 24.54
C GLY A 307 -6.55 -32.83 23.77
N VAL A 308 -6.59 -32.73 22.44
CA VAL A 308 -7.43 -33.57 21.58
C VAL A 308 -6.57 -34.69 20.99
N GLN A 309 -6.81 -35.91 21.44
CA GLN A 309 -6.10 -37.09 20.95
C GLN A 309 -6.68 -37.51 19.60
N CYS A 310 -5.88 -37.39 18.55
CA CYS A 310 -6.19 -37.92 17.22
C CYS A 310 -5.17 -39.01 16.88
N THR A 311 -5.60 -40.26 16.81
CA THR A 311 -4.71 -41.35 16.41
C THR A 311 -4.70 -41.48 14.89
N PRO A 312 -3.55 -41.34 14.22
CA PRO A 312 -3.42 -41.65 12.80
C PRO A 312 -3.44 -43.18 12.64
N SER A 313 -4.64 -43.76 12.62
CA SER A 313 -4.89 -45.15 12.31
C SER A 313 -5.94 -45.22 11.22
N PRO A 314 -5.91 -46.21 10.31
CA PRO A 314 -7.09 -46.50 9.50
C PRO A 314 -8.29 -46.61 10.44
N PRO A 315 -9.42 -45.95 10.11
CA PRO A 315 -10.57 -45.89 11.00
C PRO A 315 -11.10 -47.31 11.20
N ASP A 316 -11.08 -47.77 12.45
CA ASP A 316 -11.83 -48.96 12.82
C ASP A 316 -13.32 -48.64 12.61
N LYS A 317 -13.94 -49.32 11.63
CA LYS A 317 -15.34 -49.11 11.28
C LYS A 317 -16.26 -49.28 12.49
N SER A 318 -15.89 -50.14 13.45
CA SER A 318 -16.65 -50.34 14.68
C SER A 318 -16.60 -49.13 15.61
N VAL A 319 -15.43 -48.52 15.76
CA VAL A 319 -15.23 -47.28 16.55
C VAL A 319 -15.97 -46.12 15.89
N MET A 320 -15.80 -45.94 14.58
CA MET A 320 -16.52 -44.90 13.82
C MET A 320 -18.04 -45.04 13.97
N MET A 321 -18.58 -46.26 13.84
CA MET A 321 -20.01 -46.49 13.96
C MET A 321 -20.51 -46.23 15.40
N LYS A 322 -19.71 -46.58 16.41
CA LYS A 322 -20.00 -46.26 17.81
C LYS A 322 -20.10 -44.75 18.03
N ASP A 323 -19.14 -43.98 17.53
CA ASP A 323 -19.13 -42.52 17.66
C ASP A 323 -20.34 -41.88 16.95
N ILE A 324 -20.68 -42.35 15.74
CA ILE A 324 -21.88 -41.91 15.01
C ILE A 324 -23.16 -42.20 15.79
N MET A 325 -23.28 -43.39 16.40
CA MET A 325 -24.44 -43.75 17.22
C MET A 325 -24.53 -42.90 18.48
N GLU A 326 -23.41 -42.63 19.15
CA GLU A 326 -23.35 -41.77 20.34
C GLU A 326 -23.79 -40.34 20.01
N ILE A 327 -23.27 -39.76 18.93
CA ILE A 327 -23.69 -38.43 18.44
C ILE A 327 -25.18 -38.42 18.10
N LYS A 328 -25.70 -39.44 17.37
CA LYS A 328 -27.13 -39.54 17.06
C LYS A 328 -28.00 -39.65 18.32
N MET A 329 -27.56 -40.36 19.35
CA MET A 329 -28.28 -40.44 20.61
C MET A 329 -28.29 -39.10 21.36
N ILE A 330 -27.19 -38.35 21.34
CA ILE A 330 -27.13 -37.01 21.93
C ILE A 330 -28.09 -36.07 21.18
N LEU A 331 -28.03 -36.06 19.84
CA LEU A 331 -28.88 -35.20 19.01
C LEU A 331 -30.37 -35.54 19.15
N THR A 332 -30.75 -36.81 19.20
CA THR A 332 -32.17 -37.21 19.37
C THR A 332 -32.74 -36.87 20.74
N LYS A 333 -31.88 -36.78 21.77
CA LYS A 333 -32.28 -36.39 23.14
C LYS A 333 -32.26 -34.89 23.38
N THR A 334 -31.64 -34.12 22.49
CA THR A 334 -31.53 -32.66 22.62
C THR A 334 -32.66 -32.00 21.84
N LYS A 335 -33.47 -31.18 22.50
CA LYS A 335 -34.55 -30.44 21.82
C LYS A 335 -34.01 -29.20 21.12
N ASP A 336 -34.64 -28.76 20.03
CA ASP A 336 -34.24 -27.55 19.30
C ASP A 336 -34.14 -26.31 20.22
N ALA A 337 -35.10 -26.17 21.15
CA ALA A 337 -35.09 -25.09 22.15
C ALA A 337 -33.90 -25.18 23.13
N GLU A 338 -33.36 -26.37 23.39
CA GLU A 338 -32.17 -26.55 24.24
C GLU A 338 -30.90 -26.16 23.48
N VAL A 339 -30.81 -26.49 22.18
CA VAL A 339 -29.68 -26.12 21.32
C VAL A 339 -29.54 -24.59 21.24
N LEU A 340 -30.65 -23.88 21.05
CA LEU A 340 -30.66 -22.41 20.98
C LEU A 340 -30.23 -21.74 22.30
N ASN A 341 -30.33 -22.47 23.41
CA ASN A 341 -29.98 -21.99 24.75
C ASN A 341 -28.67 -22.59 25.28
N PHE A 342 -27.90 -23.30 24.45
CA PHE A 342 -26.59 -23.78 24.86
C PHE A 342 -25.67 -22.62 25.18
N ARG A 343 -24.92 -22.78 26.27
CA ARG A 343 -23.88 -21.82 26.65
C ARG A 343 -22.79 -21.82 25.58
N GLU A 344 -22.30 -20.64 25.26
CA GLU A 344 -21.12 -20.51 24.41
C GLU A 344 -19.92 -21.24 25.01
N MET A 345 -19.13 -21.87 24.14
CA MET A 345 -17.90 -22.52 24.57
C MET A 345 -16.89 -21.45 25.00
N GLU A 346 -16.44 -21.50 26.26
CA GLU A 346 -15.47 -20.54 26.82
C GLU A 346 -14.04 -21.10 26.88
N ASP A 347 -13.87 -22.41 26.75
CA ASP A 347 -12.56 -23.08 26.77
C ASP A 347 -11.76 -22.74 25.50
N LYS A 348 -10.75 -21.89 25.66
CA LYS A 348 -9.89 -21.42 24.56
C LYS A 348 -9.18 -22.55 23.80
N ASN A 349 -8.79 -23.62 24.49
CA ASN A 349 -8.13 -24.76 23.84
C ASN A 349 -9.12 -25.52 22.96
N LYS A 350 -10.35 -25.74 23.44
CA LYS A 350 -11.40 -26.38 22.63
C LYS A 350 -11.83 -25.51 21.46
N ILE A 351 -12.03 -24.20 21.65
CA ILE A 351 -12.34 -23.27 20.55
C ILE A 351 -11.26 -23.31 19.48
N THR A 352 -10.00 -23.33 19.90
CA THR A 352 -8.86 -23.43 18.97
C THR A 352 -8.83 -24.79 18.27
N ALA A 353 -9.03 -25.88 19.02
CA ALA A 353 -9.06 -27.22 18.46
C ALA A 353 -10.15 -27.36 17.39
N MET A 354 -11.33 -26.76 17.60
CA MET A 354 -12.41 -26.73 16.60
C MET A 354 -11.97 -26.06 15.29
N LYS A 355 -11.18 -24.98 15.34
CA LYS A 355 -10.64 -24.32 14.14
C LYS A 355 -9.69 -25.25 13.36
N PHE A 356 -8.82 -25.99 14.06
CA PHE A 356 -7.92 -26.96 13.42
C PHE A 356 -8.66 -28.18 12.87
N LEU A 357 -9.67 -28.68 13.59
CA LEU A 357 -10.54 -29.76 13.12
C LEU A 357 -11.27 -29.34 11.83
N GLN A 358 -11.80 -28.11 11.77
CA GLN A 358 -12.46 -27.60 10.57
C GLN A 358 -11.51 -27.59 9.35
N ILE A 359 -10.25 -27.20 9.54
CA ILE A 359 -9.23 -27.25 8.49
C ILE A 359 -8.98 -28.71 8.05
N LEU A 360 -8.84 -29.63 9.00
CA LEU A 360 -8.55 -31.04 8.72
C LEU A 360 -9.68 -31.78 8.03
N VAL A 361 -10.95 -31.48 8.36
CA VAL A 361 -12.12 -32.09 7.70
C VAL A 361 -12.09 -31.86 6.20
N LEU A 362 -11.67 -30.67 5.76
CA LEU A 362 -11.52 -30.37 4.33
C LEU A 362 -10.46 -31.24 3.67
N TYR A 363 -9.33 -31.46 4.35
CA TYR A 363 -8.20 -32.23 3.80
C TYR A 363 -8.40 -33.75 3.86
N ALA A 364 -9.29 -34.23 4.73
CA ALA A 364 -9.66 -35.63 4.78
C ALA A 364 -10.67 -36.02 3.68
N TYR A 365 -11.37 -35.04 3.09
CA TYR A 365 -12.34 -35.24 2.02
C TYR A 365 -11.73 -35.16 0.61
N LEU A 366 -10.67 -34.36 0.45
CA LEU A 366 -9.87 -34.21 -0.77
C LEU A 366 -8.83 -35.32 -0.87
#